data_AF-A0A379UX30-F1
#
_entry.id   AF-A0A379UX30-F1
#
_cell.length_a   1.000
_cell.length_b   1.000
_cell.length_c   1.000
_cell.angle_alpha   90.00
_cell.angle_beta   90.00
_cell.angle_gamma   90.00
#
_symmetry.space_group_name_H-M   'P 1'
#
loop_
_entity.id
_entity.type
_entity.pdbx_description
1 polymer ?
#
loop_
_entity_poly.entity_id
_entity_poly.type
_entity_poly.pdbx_seq_one_letter_code
_entity_poly.pdbx_strand_id
1 'polypeptide(L)'
;MRTPALSLGGQQWNNLSVVSAPSLNGTKIEAQGREVNATLLMRNHAPWLANIKYLYYNPGVAKTHASSPTPTSPLASANTISFRGWPDLQLRCEECWLWGQKYGRIDGDFAIKGNTLTLANGLIDTGFAPFESERRVGECAG
;
A
#
# COMPACT_ATOMS: atom_id res chain seq x y z
N MET A 1 -11.10 17.90 2.46
CA MET A 1 -11.43 18.08 1.03
C MET A 1 -12.32 16.92 0.60
N ARG A 2 -13.36 17.18 -0.19
CA ARG A 2 -14.25 16.14 -0.73
C ARG A 2 -14.25 16.26 -2.24
N THR A 3 -14.00 15.16 -2.92
CA THR A 3 -13.94 15.12 -4.39
C THR A 3 -14.91 14.04 -4.87
N PRO A 4 -15.91 14.38 -5.72
CA PRO A 4 -16.87 13.40 -6.22
C PRO A 4 -16.19 12.25 -6.96
N ALA A 5 -15.14 12.57 -7.71
CA ALA A 5 -14.21 11.63 -8.30
C ALA A 5 -12.80 12.25 -8.32
N LEU A 6 -11.79 11.45 -8.00
CA LEU A 6 -10.38 11.82 -8.12
C LEU A 6 -9.69 10.77 -8.98
N SER A 7 -8.98 11.15 -10.02
CA SER A 7 -8.11 10.23 -10.77
C SER A 7 -6.69 10.30 -10.20
N LEU A 8 -6.23 9.23 -9.59
CA LEU A 8 -4.90 9.15 -8.95
C LEU A 8 -4.36 7.72 -9.03
N GLY A 9 -3.06 7.57 -9.30
CA GLY A 9 -2.41 6.25 -9.31
C GLY A 9 -2.95 5.31 -10.39
N GLY A 10 -3.45 5.86 -11.49
CA GLY A 10 -4.04 5.08 -12.59
C GLY A 10 -5.44 4.55 -12.29
N GLN A 11 -6.10 4.94 -11.19
CA GLN A 11 -7.49 4.60 -10.94
C GLN A 11 -8.35 5.81 -10.60
N GLN A 12 -9.66 5.65 -10.76
CA GLN A 12 -10.65 6.62 -10.30
C GLN A 12 -11.14 6.24 -8.90
N TRP A 13 -10.95 7.16 -7.96
CA TRP A 13 -11.41 7.10 -6.58
C TRP A 13 -12.74 7.84 -6.48
N ASN A 14 -13.81 7.14 -6.17
CA ASN A 14 -15.16 7.67 -6.20
C ASN A 14 -15.64 8.02 -4.79
N ASN A 15 -16.29 9.18 -4.68
CA ASN A 15 -16.79 9.74 -3.43
C ASN A 15 -15.70 9.81 -2.35
N LEU A 16 -14.50 10.23 -2.76
CA LEU A 16 -13.33 10.26 -1.89
C LEU A 16 -13.35 11.52 -1.01
N SER A 17 -13.38 11.32 0.29
CA SER A 17 -13.14 12.33 1.31
C SER A 17 -11.74 12.11 1.89
N VAL A 18 -10.90 13.13 1.79
CA VAL A 18 -9.58 13.14 2.45
C VAL A 18 -9.56 14.28 3.47
N VAL A 19 -9.27 13.92 4.71
CA VAL A 19 -9.12 14.86 5.82
C VAL A 19 -7.69 14.75 6.33
N SER A 20 -7.00 15.88 6.42
CA SER A 20 -5.68 15.98 7.03
C SER A 20 -5.81 16.89 8.24
N ALA A 21 -5.34 16.43 9.39
CA ALA A 21 -5.37 17.17 10.64
C ALA A 21 -4.03 17.02 11.38
N PRO A 22 -3.56 18.09 12.05
CA PRO A 22 -2.46 17.97 12.99
C PRO A 22 -2.78 16.96 14.09
N SER A 23 -1.76 16.23 14.54
CA SER A 23 -1.81 15.32 15.68
C SER A 23 -0.67 15.67 16.64
N LEU A 24 -0.76 15.21 17.88
CA LEU A 24 0.23 15.50 18.94
C LEU A 24 1.69 15.25 18.52
N ASN A 25 1.96 14.29 17.62
CA ASN A 25 3.30 13.93 17.15
C ASN A 25 3.39 13.76 15.63
N GLY A 26 2.68 14.61 14.88
CA GLY A 26 2.75 14.63 13.43
C GLY A 26 1.41 14.97 12.78
N THR A 27 1.06 14.27 11.71
CA THR A 27 -0.16 14.55 10.94
C THR A 27 -0.96 13.27 10.76
N LYS A 28 -2.27 13.35 11.03
CA LYS A 28 -3.20 12.27 10.74
C LYS A 28 -3.94 12.58 9.44
N ILE A 29 -3.91 11.64 8.50
CA ILE A 29 -4.68 11.68 7.27
C ILE A 29 -5.72 10.56 7.32
N GLU A 30 -6.96 10.88 7.00
CA GLU A 30 -8.06 9.93 6.87
C GLU A 30 -8.57 9.98 5.43
N ALA A 31 -8.70 8.81 4.81
CA ALA A 31 -9.21 8.65 3.46
C ALA A 31 -10.40 7.69 3.48
N GLN A 32 -11.56 8.17 3.03
CA GLN A 32 -12.78 7.39 2.98
C GLN A 32 -13.46 7.60 1.63
N GLY A 33 -13.71 6.52 0.91
CA GLY A 33 -14.41 6.50 -0.36
C GLY A 33 -14.92 5.09 -0.66
N ARG A 34 -15.37 4.85 -1.90
CA ARG A 34 -15.85 3.52 -2.31
C ARG A 34 -14.72 2.50 -2.41
N GLU A 35 -13.54 2.94 -2.84
CA GLU A 35 -12.39 2.07 -3.11
C GLU A 35 -11.37 2.06 -1.96
N VAL A 36 -11.54 2.88 -0.91
CA VAL A 36 -10.60 2.95 0.21
C VAL A 36 -11.27 3.41 1.50
N ASN A 37 -10.87 2.79 2.60
CA ASN A 37 -11.13 3.26 3.96
C ASN A 37 -9.84 3.08 4.77
N ALA A 38 -9.13 4.18 5.02
CA ALA A 38 -7.81 4.14 5.62
C ALA A 38 -7.50 5.37 6.48
N THR A 39 -6.58 5.18 7.42
CA THR A 39 -5.94 6.22 8.21
C THR A 39 -4.42 6.10 8.07
N LEU A 40 -3.75 7.21 7.81
CA LEU A 40 -2.30 7.31 7.82
C LEU A 40 -1.88 8.26 8.93
N LEU A 41 -1.07 7.78 9.87
CA LEU A 41 -0.41 8.61 10.88
C LEU A 41 1.04 8.85 10.47
N MET A 42 1.33 10.05 10.00
CA MET A 42 2.67 10.50 9.65
C MET A 42 3.37 11.01 10.90
N ARG A 43 4.12 10.13 11.57
CA ARG A 43 4.86 10.45 12.80
C ARG A 43 6.18 11.13 12.45
N ASN A 44 6.59 12.14 13.23
CA ASN A 44 7.81 12.94 12.95
C ASN A 44 9.13 12.17 13.20
N HIS A 45 9.16 11.31 14.21
CA HIS A 45 10.36 10.59 14.65
C HIS A 45 10.11 9.09 14.84
N ALA A 46 9.15 8.55 14.10
CA ALA A 46 8.79 7.13 14.15
C ALA A 46 8.23 6.69 12.79
N PRO A 47 8.18 5.39 12.50
CA PRO A 47 7.61 4.88 11.26
C PRO A 47 6.20 5.40 11.04
N TRP A 48 5.83 5.71 9.81
CA TRP A 48 4.45 6.04 9.49
C TRP A 48 3.56 4.82 9.72
N LEU A 49 2.35 5.04 10.21
CA LEU A 49 1.40 3.95 10.44
C LEU A 49 0.23 4.09 9.47
N ALA A 50 0.17 3.18 8.50
CA ALA A 50 -0.93 3.07 7.54
C ALA A 50 -1.87 1.95 7.98
N ASN A 51 -3.02 2.33 8.53
CA ASN A 51 -4.11 1.42 8.87
C ASN A 51 -5.18 1.48 7.78
N ILE A 52 -5.34 0.39 7.04
CA ILE A 52 -6.23 0.28 5.90
C ILE A 52 -7.29 -0.75 6.26
N LYS A 53 -8.52 -0.28 6.53
CA LYS A 53 -9.64 -1.18 6.77
C LYS A 53 -10.08 -1.88 5.48
N TYR A 54 -10.05 -1.14 4.37
CA TYR A 54 -10.41 -1.65 3.07
C TYR A 54 -9.64 -0.91 1.98
N LEU A 55 -9.11 -1.63 1.01
CA LEU A 55 -8.51 -1.07 -0.19
C LEU A 55 -8.86 -1.92 -1.41
N TYR A 56 -9.38 -1.27 -2.44
CA TYR A 56 -9.53 -1.82 -3.78
C TYR A 56 -8.71 -0.98 -4.76
N TYR A 57 -7.54 -1.51 -5.13
CA TYR A 57 -6.65 -0.89 -6.09
C TYR A 57 -6.62 -1.69 -7.38
N ASN A 58 -7.18 -1.14 -8.45
CA ASN A 58 -7.20 -1.77 -9.77
C ASN A 58 -6.97 -0.73 -10.87
N PRO A 59 -5.72 -0.33 -11.14
CA PRO A 59 -5.41 0.74 -12.10
C PRO A 59 -5.69 0.35 -13.57
N GLY A 60 -5.99 -0.92 -13.86
CA GLY A 60 -6.35 -1.37 -15.20
C GLY A 60 -7.78 -0.99 -15.61
N VAL A 61 -8.71 -0.83 -14.65
CA VAL A 61 -10.13 -0.53 -14.96
C VAL A 61 -10.39 0.94 -15.30
N ALA A 62 -9.42 1.84 -15.08
CA ALA A 62 -9.52 3.21 -15.58
C ALA A 62 -9.19 3.34 -17.08
N LYS A 63 -8.92 2.23 -17.78
CA LYS A 63 -8.80 2.18 -19.24
C LYS A 63 -10.09 1.70 -19.88
N THR A 64 -11.14 2.51 -19.81
CA THR A 64 -12.18 2.51 -20.84
C THR A 64 -12.19 3.86 -21.54
N HIS A 65 -11.06 4.18 -22.17
CA HIS A 65 -10.94 4.85 -23.47
C HIS A 65 -9.45 4.77 -23.87
N ALA A 66 -9.17 4.22 -25.04
CA ALA A 66 -7.85 3.93 -25.64
C ALA A 66 -7.19 2.60 -25.22
N SER A 67 -7.27 1.68 -26.18
CA SER A 67 -6.61 0.39 -26.36
C SER A 67 -5.14 0.38 -25.93
N SER A 68 -4.76 -0.52 -25.01
CA SER A 68 -3.39 -1.05 -24.90
C SER A 68 -3.36 -2.28 -23.98
N PRO A 69 -2.59 -3.33 -24.34
CA PRO A 69 -2.65 -4.65 -23.72
C PRO A 69 -2.23 -4.64 -22.25
N THR A 70 -2.90 -5.50 -21.49
CA THR A 70 -2.64 -5.82 -20.08
C THR A 70 -1.17 -6.20 -19.88
N PRO A 71 -0.40 -5.48 -19.05
CA PRO A 71 0.92 -5.95 -18.68
C PRO A 71 0.80 -7.16 -17.74
N THR A 72 1.49 -8.25 -18.08
CA THR A 72 1.58 -9.52 -17.35
C THR A 72 2.29 -9.40 -15.99
N SER A 73 2.79 -8.21 -15.65
CA SER A 73 3.28 -7.88 -14.32
C SER A 73 2.83 -6.45 -13.96
N PRO A 74 2.25 -6.25 -12.76
CA PRO A 74 1.81 -4.93 -12.32
C PRO A 74 2.96 -3.93 -12.10
N LEU A 75 4.21 -4.40 -12.08
CA LEU A 75 5.42 -3.57 -12.01
C LEU A 75 6.10 -3.37 -13.37
N ALA A 76 5.60 -3.98 -14.45
CA ALA A 76 6.26 -3.96 -15.76
C ALA A 76 6.46 -2.55 -16.34
N SER A 77 5.64 -1.58 -15.91
CA SER A 77 5.70 -0.18 -16.33
C SER A 77 6.28 0.76 -15.27
N ALA A 78 6.71 0.25 -14.11
CA ALA A 78 7.35 1.05 -13.07
C ALA A 78 8.85 1.23 -13.39
N ASN A 79 9.19 2.14 -14.30
CA ASN A 79 10.57 2.56 -14.52
C ASN A 79 11.10 3.19 -13.22
N THR A 80 11.81 2.39 -12.42
CA THR A 80 12.52 2.74 -11.18
C THR A 80 11.67 3.40 -10.09
N ILE A 81 11.13 2.59 -9.18
CA ILE A 81 10.58 3.10 -7.91
C ILE A 81 11.77 3.48 -7.02
N SER A 82 11.97 4.78 -6.78
CA SER A 82 12.98 5.28 -5.84
C SER A 82 12.37 5.39 -4.44
N PHE A 83 12.93 4.63 -3.49
CA PHE A 83 12.56 4.70 -2.07
C PHE A 83 13.37 5.75 -1.30
N ARG A 84 14.25 6.52 -1.95
CA ARG A 84 15.03 7.56 -1.27
C ARG A 84 14.10 8.62 -0.68
N GLY A 85 14.31 8.93 0.60
CA GLY A 85 13.54 9.93 1.33
C GLY A 85 12.17 9.45 1.78
N TRP A 86 11.81 8.18 1.53
CA TRP A 86 10.62 7.59 2.12
C TRP A 86 10.89 7.27 3.60
N PRO A 87 9.93 7.55 4.49
CA PRO A 87 10.02 7.16 5.89
C PRO A 87 9.81 5.65 6.03
N ASP A 88 10.27 5.09 7.14
CA ASP A 88 9.85 3.76 7.56
C ASP A 88 8.32 3.70 7.67
N LEU A 89 7.72 2.57 7.32
CA LEU A 89 6.27 2.41 7.20
C LEU A 89 5.81 1.11 7.84
N GLN A 90 4.80 1.18 8.69
CA GLN A 90 4.04 0.04 9.19
C GLN A 90 2.71 0.01 8.44
N LEU A 91 2.53 -0.98 7.58
CA LEU A 91 1.31 -1.23 6.83
C LEU A 91 0.49 -2.28 7.55
N ARG A 92 -0.77 -1.98 7.82
CA ARG A 92 -1.76 -2.91 8.35
C ARG A 92 -3.01 -2.79 7.49
N CYS A 93 -3.29 -3.81 6.69
CA CYS A 93 -4.45 -3.86 5.82
C CYS A 93 -5.34 -5.02 6.22
N GLU A 94 -6.60 -4.77 6.57
CA GLU A 94 -7.56 -5.81 6.95
C GLU A 94 -8.13 -6.52 5.72
N GLU A 95 -8.49 -5.76 4.68
CA GLU A 95 -8.97 -6.30 3.41
C GLU A 95 -8.42 -5.51 2.23
N CYS A 96 -7.37 -6.05 1.63
CA CYS A 96 -6.70 -5.52 0.46
C CYS A 96 -7.03 -6.32 -0.80
N TRP A 97 -7.42 -5.61 -1.84
CA TRP A 97 -7.61 -6.09 -3.20
C TRP A 97 -6.69 -5.31 -4.11
N LEU A 98 -5.76 -5.99 -4.77
CA LEU A 98 -4.80 -5.37 -5.69
C LEU A 98 -4.93 -6.05 -7.06
N TRP A 99 -5.03 -5.26 -8.12
CA TRP A 99 -5.21 -5.74 -9.50
C TRP A 99 -6.38 -6.71 -9.67
N GLY A 100 -7.48 -6.45 -8.95
CA GLY A 100 -8.69 -7.28 -8.99
C GLY A 100 -8.58 -8.61 -8.24
N GLN A 101 -7.45 -8.91 -7.60
CA GLN A 101 -7.25 -10.10 -6.79
C GLN A 101 -7.37 -9.76 -5.30
N LYS A 102 -8.08 -10.59 -4.54
CA LYS A 102 -8.18 -10.46 -3.09
C LYS A 102 -6.91 -11.01 -2.44
N TYR A 103 -6.18 -10.14 -1.76
CA TYR A 103 -5.02 -10.50 -0.93
C TYR A 103 -5.41 -10.70 0.53
N GLY A 104 -6.61 -10.24 0.95
CA GLY A 104 -7.07 -10.37 2.32
C GLY A 104 -6.30 -9.45 3.25
N ARG A 105 -5.79 -9.99 4.36
CA ARG A 105 -5.01 -9.21 5.32
C ARG A 105 -3.56 -9.11 4.88
N ILE A 106 -3.02 -7.90 4.87
CA ILE A 106 -1.62 -7.62 4.58
C ILE A 106 -1.04 -6.81 5.73
N ASP A 107 -0.10 -7.40 6.46
CA ASP A 107 0.69 -6.72 7.47
C ASP A 107 2.14 -6.70 7.02
N GLY A 108 2.84 -5.57 7.23
CA GLY A 108 4.25 -5.48 6.90
C GLY A 108 4.90 -4.26 7.52
N ASP A 109 6.11 -4.45 8.04
CA ASP A 109 6.96 -3.38 8.54
C ASP A 109 8.08 -3.15 7.52
N PHE A 110 8.05 -1.98 6.90
CA PHE A 110 9.00 -1.57 5.88
C PHE A 110 10.01 -0.60 6.48
N ALA A 111 11.26 -1.02 6.57
CA ALA A 111 12.38 -0.16 6.92
C ALA A 111 13.09 0.27 5.64
N ILE A 112 13.29 1.58 5.47
CA ILE A 112 13.85 2.15 4.24
C ILE A 112 15.22 2.77 4.55
N LYS A 113 16.26 2.20 3.93
CA LYS A 113 17.64 2.69 4.04
C LYS A 113 18.20 3.00 2.66
N GLY A 114 18.20 4.28 2.29
CA GLY A 114 18.65 4.72 0.96
C GLY A 114 17.70 4.27 -0.14
N ASN A 115 18.12 3.31 -0.98
CA ASN A 115 17.26 2.65 -1.99
C ASN A 115 16.80 1.27 -1.55
N THR A 116 17.23 0.79 -0.39
CA THR A 116 16.90 -0.54 0.10
C THR A 116 15.62 -0.47 0.93
N LEU A 117 14.62 -1.24 0.52
CA LEU A 117 13.41 -1.51 1.28
C LEU A 117 13.55 -2.89 1.92
N THR A 118 13.49 -2.94 3.25
CA THR A 118 13.53 -4.18 4.02
C THR A 118 12.14 -4.42 4.59
N LEU A 119 11.54 -5.57 4.26
CA LEU A 119 10.29 -6.02 4.85
C LEU A 119 10.59 -6.91 6.06
N ALA A 120 10.07 -6.54 7.22
CA ALA A 120 10.02 -7.36 8.43
C ALA A 120 8.56 -7.61 8.82
N ASN A 121 8.29 -8.72 9.52
CA ASN A 121 6.95 -9.09 9.99
C ASN A 121 5.88 -9.04 8.89
N GLY A 122 6.27 -9.44 7.68
CA GLY A 122 5.38 -9.48 6.52
C GLY A 122 4.44 -10.68 6.61
N LEU A 123 3.13 -10.42 6.71
CA LEU A 123 2.08 -11.43 6.64
C LEU A 123 1.13 -11.09 5.50
N ILE A 124 0.92 -12.05 4.61
CA ILE A 124 -0.15 -11.99 3.61
C ILE A 124 -1.06 -13.18 3.88
N ASP A 125 -2.29 -12.88 4.30
CA ASP A 125 -3.31 -13.85 4.63
C ASP A 125 -4.49 -13.68 3.66
N THR A 126 -4.42 -14.44 2.57
CA THR A 126 -5.42 -14.49 1.49
C THR A 126 -6.62 -15.37 1.84
N GLY A 127 -6.65 -15.97 3.04
CA GLY A 127 -7.57 -17.05 3.40
C GLY A 127 -7.18 -18.42 2.81
N PHE A 128 -6.07 -18.50 2.07
CA PHE A 128 -5.43 -19.73 1.61
C PHE A 128 -4.00 -19.78 2.15
N ALA A 129 -3.80 -20.42 3.30
CA ALA A 129 -2.54 -20.64 4.03
C ALA A 129 -1.60 -19.41 4.16
N PRO A 130 -1.25 -18.96 5.38
CA PRO A 130 -0.35 -17.83 5.55
C PRO A 130 1.03 -18.12 4.95
N PHE A 131 1.55 -17.21 4.13
CA PHE A 131 2.95 -17.20 3.73
C PHE A 131 3.72 -16.29 4.68
N GLU A 132 4.55 -16.89 5.54
CA GLU A 132 5.48 -16.19 6.40
C GLU A 132 6.88 -16.27 5.78
N SER A 133 7.46 -15.11 5.40
CA SER A 133 8.82 -15.07 4.86
C SER A 133 9.81 -14.69 5.95
N GLU A 134 10.28 -15.67 6.73
CA GLU A 134 11.49 -15.52 7.54
C GLU A 134 12.68 -16.03 6.73
N ARG A 135 13.44 -15.14 6.08
CA ARG A 135 14.78 -15.49 5.60
C ARG A 135 15.79 -15.18 6.70
N ARG A 136 16.11 -16.18 7.51
CA ARG A 136 17.35 -16.19 8.31
C ARG A 136 18.48 -16.68 7.40
N VAL A 137 19.39 -15.78 7.02
CA VAL A 137 20.64 -16.15 6.35
C VAL A 137 21.61 -16.62 7.42
N GLY A 138 22.05 -17.88 7.33
CA GLY A 138 23.21 -18.40 8.06
C GLY A 138 22.94 -19.74 8.75
N GLU A 139 23.28 -20.84 8.09
CA GLU A 139 24.35 -21.75 8.53
C GLU A 139 24.58 -22.79 7.42
N CYS A 140 25.74 -22.77 6.76
CA CYS A 140 26.18 -23.88 5.92
C CYS A 140 26.77 -24.95 6.86
N ALA A 141 26.20 -26.15 6.85
CA ALA A 141 26.83 -27.34 7.41
C ALA A 141 26.70 -28.50 6.41
N GLY A 142 27.84 -29.06 6.02
CA GLY A 142 28.01 -30.15 5.07
C GLY A 142 29.38 -30.10 4.42
#